data_AF-A0AAV6R9W3-F1
#
_entry.id   AF-A0AAV6R9W3-F1
#
_cell.length_a   1.000
_cell.length_b   1.000
_cell.length_c   1.000
_cell.angle_alpha   90.00
_cell.angle_beta   90.00
_cell.angle_gamma   90.00
#
_symmetry.space_group_name_H-M   'P 1'
#
loop_
_entity.id
_entity.type
_entity.pdbx_description
1 polymer ?
#
loop_
_entity_poly.entity_id
_entity_poly.type
_entity_poly.pdbx_seq_one_letter_code
_entity_poly.pdbx_strand_id
1 'polypeptide(L)'
;MPPQHQLDHHKLLMYLKGTLDQYVESDYTLIYFHHGLTSENKPSLSWLRDAYREFDRKYKKNIKALYIVHPTMFIKTLLILFKPIISFKFGRKINYVSYLSELEDVVKCEQLLIPARVKEYDNKLRASLKPAAQPPMSPPRSPPLPNQVFGVPLALLRERSPDGDAVPVVMRDTIGFLTDQGLEIEGIFRRSANVTLVKEVQLKYNSGAVVNFREIEDVHLAAVILKTFLRELPEPLLTYQLYNDIVNFNSVSSDDQVMAMKMLVESLPEENYTSLRYLITFLAQVSANSEVNKMTNSNLAVVFGPNLLWGRDNAMSLSAIGPINNFTRTLLDQQHLVFT
;
A
#
# COMPACT_ATOMS: atom_id res chain seq x y z
N MET A 1 -15.69 15.63 -13.85
CA MET A 1 -16.93 16.35 -13.44
C MET A 1 -16.72 17.84 -13.62
N PRO A 2 -17.78 18.66 -13.75
CA PRO A 2 -17.63 20.11 -13.70
C PRO A 2 -17.07 20.54 -12.33
N PRO A 3 -16.46 21.74 -12.22
CA PRO A 3 -15.99 22.29 -10.96
C PRO A 3 -17.08 22.36 -9.88
N GLN A 4 -16.69 22.29 -8.60
CA GLN A 4 -17.63 22.21 -7.46
C GLN A 4 -18.65 23.37 -7.45
N HIS A 5 -18.21 24.58 -7.82
CA HIS A 5 -19.06 25.77 -7.85
C HIS A 5 -20.15 25.75 -8.95
N GLN A 6 -20.04 24.85 -9.93
CA GLN A 6 -21.01 24.69 -11.03
C GLN A 6 -21.95 23.51 -10.81
N LEU A 7 -21.70 22.70 -9.78
CA LEU A 7 -22.47 21.49 -9.49
C LEU A 7 -23.44 21.75 -8.35
N ASP A 8 -24.73 21.72 -8.64
CA ASP A 8 -25.77 21.73 -7.61
C ASP A 8 -25.83 20.35 -6.95
N HIS A 9 -25.12 20.23 -5.83
CA HIS A 9 -25.00 19.01 -5.06
C HIS A 9 -26.35 18.53 -4.48
N HIS A 10 -27.30 19.44 -4.22
CA HIS A 10 -28.62 19.06 -3.73
C HIS A 10 -29.46 18.44 -4.85
N LYS A 11 -29.49 19.07 -6.03
CA LYS A 11 -30.17 18.50 -7.21
C LYS A 11 -29.58 17.16 -7.61
N LEU A 12 -28.25 17.00 -7.55
CA LEU A 12 -27.60 15.72 -7.82
C LEU A 12 -28.07 14.63 -6.84
N LEU A 13 -28.13 14.95 -5.55
CA LEU A 13 -28.59 14.00 -4.52
C LEU A 13 -30.05 13.60 -4.75
N MET A 14 -30.93 14.55 -5.08
CA MET A 14 -32.33 14.27 -5.38
C MET A 14 -32.50 13.42 -6.65
N TYR A 15 -31.70 13.69 -7.68
CA TYR A 15 -31.66 12.86 -8.88
C TYR A 15 -31.26 11.41 -8.57
N LEU A 16 -30.22 11.22 -7.74
CA LEU A 16 -29.78 9.88 -7.32
C LEU A 16 -30.88 9.15 -6.53
N LYS A 17 -31.56 9.83 -5.58
CA LYS A 17 -32.68 9.26 -4.83
C LYS A 17 -33.82 8.85 -5.75
N GLY A 18 -34.27 9.76 -6.63
CA GLY A 18 -35.36 9.50 -7.57
C GLY A 18 -35.05 8.39 -8.58
N THR A 19 -33.77 8.22 -8.95
CA THR A 19 -33.33 7.10 -9.80
C THR A 19 -33.40 5.79 -9.01
N LEU A 20 -32.84 5.75 -7.80
CA LEU A 20 -32.82 4.56 -6.96
C LEU A 20 -34.22 4.13 -6.51
N ASP A 21 -35.15 5.07 -6.31
CA ASP A 21 -36.53 4.78 -5.91
C ASP A 21 -37.26 3.82 -6.87
N GLN A 22 -36.84 3.75 -8.13
CA GLN A 22 -37.37 2.82 -9.13
C GLN A 22 -36.92 1.36 -8.92
N TYR A 23 -35.87 1.13 -8.13
CA TYR A 23 -35.20 -0.18 -8.00
C TYR A 23 -35.12 -0.71 -6.57
N VAL A 24 -35.19 0.18 -5.57
CA VAL A 24 -34.88 -0.15 -4.17
C VAL A 24 -35.83 -1.14 -3.51
N GLU A 25 -37.01 -1.39 -4.07
CA GLU A 25 -37.97 -2.37 -3.56
C GLU A 25 -37.56 -3.82 -3.87
N SER A 26 -36.74 -4.01 -4.91
CA SER A 26 -36.22 -5.31 -5.35
C SER A 26 -34.74 -5.46 -5.00
N ASP A 27 -34.21 -6.68 -5.10
CA ASP A 27 -32.78 -6.93 -4.98
C ASP A 27 -32.02 -6.27 -6.14
N TYR A 28 -30.98 -5.49 -5.83
CA TYR A 28 -30.22 -4.76 -6.85
C TYR A 28 -28.73 -4.66 -6.52
N THR A 29 -27.93 -4.41 -7.56
CA THR A 29 -26.48 -4.17 -7.47
C THR A 29 -26.21 -2.75 -7.94
N LEU A 30 -25.39 -2.02 -7.17
CA LEU A 30 -25.00 -0.66 -7.53
C LEU A 30 -23.55 -0.67 -8.04
N ILE A 31 -23.31 -0.05 -9.19
CA ILE A 31 -21.98 0.06 -9.78
C ILE A 31 -21.65 1.53 -9.92
N TYR A 32 -20.61 1.97 -9.21
CA TYR A 32 -20.11 3.33 -9.23
C TYR A 32 -18.81 3.39 -10.04
N PHE A 33 -18.87 4.03 -11.20
CA PHE A 33 -17.71 4.27 -12.05
C PHE A 33 -16.99 5.56 -11.63
N HIS A 34 -15.84 5.42 -10.99
CA HIS A 34 -15.09 6.56 -10.50
C HIS A 34 -14.13 7.11 -11.56
N HIS A 35 -14.34 8.35 -12.02
CA HIS A 35 -13.41 9.01 -12.94
C HIS A 35 -13.47 10.54 -12.84
N GLY A 36 -12.32 11.19 -13.01
CA GLY A 36 -12.23 12.65 -13.21
C GLY A 36 -12.48 13.50 -11.95
N LEU A 37 -12.20 12.94 -10.76
CA LEU A 37 -12.24 13.66 -9.50
C LEU A 37 -10.90 14.38 -9.26
N THR A 38 -10.93 15.70 -9.07
CA THR A 38 -9.79 16.60 -8.85
C THR A 38 -10.02 17.43 -7.57
N SER A 39 -9.03 18.18 -7.10
CA SER A 39 -9.22 19.12 -5.98
C SER A 39 -10.35 20.13 -6.21
N GLU A 40 -10.59 20.50 -7.46
CA GLU A 40 -11.56 21.53 -7.85
C GLU A 40 -13.02 21.05 -7.86
N ASN A 41 -13.25 19.74 -7.86
CA ASN A 41 -14.59 19.16 -7.96
C ASN A 41 -14.92 18.14 -6.85
N LYS A 42 -14.03 18.02 -5.85
CA LYS A 42 -14.24 17.17 -4.68
C LYS A 42 -15.37 17.72 -3.82
N PRO A 43 -16.43 16.93 -3.54
CA PRO A 43 -17.41 17.33 -2.54
C PRO A 43 -16.79 17.39 -1.15
N SER A 44 -17.31 18.27 -0.30
CA SER A 44 -16.85 18.38 1.09
C SER A 44 -17.20 17.14 1.90
N LEU A 45 -16.41 16.84 2.94
CA LEU A 45 -16.66 15.72 3.84
C LEU A 45 -18.00 15.86 4.59
N SER A 46 -18.38 17.10 4.95
CA SER A 46 -19.68 17.36 5.58
C SER A 46 -20.82 16.98 4.63
N TRP A 47 -20.76 17.42 3.38
CA TRP A 47 -21.78 17.08 2.39
C TRP A 47 -21.87 15.57 2.14
N LEU A 48 -20.73 14.88 2.03
CA LEU A 48 -20.71 13.43 1.81
C LEU A 48 -21.36 12.66 2.98
N ARG A 49 -21.10 13.10 4.21
CA ARG A 49 -21.72 12.55 5.41
C ARG A 49 -23.23 12.76 5.41
N ASP A 50 -23.66 13.98 5.06
CA ASP A 50 -25.08 14.35 5.07
C ASP A 50 -25.83 13.61 3.95
N ALA A 51 -25.23 13.50 2.76
CA ALA A 51 -25.75 12.68 1.66
C ALA A 51 -25.89 11.20 2.04
N TYR A 52 -24.94 10.61 2.79
CA TYR A 52 -25.06 9.22 3.26
C TYR A 52 -26.25 9.01 4.23
N ARG A 53 -26.57 10.03 5.03
CA ARG A 53 -27.69 9.99 5.99
C ARG A 53 -29.04 10.07 5.28
N GLU A 54 -29.12 10.78 4.17
CA GLU A 54 -30.30 10.89 3.31
C GLU A 54 -30.73 9.56 2.67
N PHE A 55 -29.80 8.62 2.49
CA PHE A 55 -30.10 7.25 2.07
C PHE A 55 -30.40 6.39 3.31
N ASP A 56 -31.67 6.33 3.69
CA ASP A 56 -32.13 5.55 4.84
C ASP A 56 -32.09 4.02 4.61
N ARG A 57 -32.80 3.26 5.47
CA ARG A 57 -32.85 1.79 5.39
C ARG A 57 -33.41 1.28 4.07
N LYS A 58 -34.35 1.99 3.43
CA LYS A 58 -35.00 1.60 2.16
C LYS A 58 -33.96 1.36 1.09
N TYR A 59 -32.99 2.27 0.99
CA TYR A 59 -31.93 2.21 -0.02
C TYR A 59 -30.87 1.14 0.31
N LYS A 60 -30.62 0.83 1.58
CA LYS A 60 -29.50 -0.02 2.00
C LYS A 60 -29.85 -1.51 2.12
N LYS A 61 -31.13 -1.85 2.32
CA LYS A 61 -31.58 -3.22 2.64
C LYS A 61 -31.34 -4.19 1.48
N ASN A 62 -31.85 -3.85 0.30
CA ASN A 62 -31.93 -4.76 -0.85
C ASN A 62 -30.71 -4.67 -1.80
N ILE A 63 -29.74 -3.80 -1.49
CA ILE A 63 -28.44 -3.81 -2.18
C ILE A 63 -27.76 -5.16 -1.92
N LYS A 64 -27.38 -5.90 -2.96
CA LYS A 64 -26.57 -7.13 -2.84
C LYS A 64 -25.08 -6.81 -2.82
N ALA A 65 -24.65 -5.97 -3.76
CA ALA A 65 -23.29 -5.52 -3.87
C ALA A 65 -23.23 -4.04 -4.32
N LEU A 66 -22.20 -3.35 -3.86
CA LEU A 66 -21.78 -2.04 -4.33
C LEU A 66 -20.38 -2.17 -4.91
N TYR A 67 -20.24 -2.12 -6.24
CA TYR A 67 -18.94 -2.12 -6.91
C TYR A 67 -18.47 -0.69 -7.12
N ILE A 68 -17.27 -0.38 -6.66
CA ILE A 68 -16.57 0.88 -6.91
C ILE A 68 -15.47 0.58 -7.92
N VAL A 69 -15.70 1.01 -9.15
CA VAL A 69 -14.79 0.81 -10.28
C VAL A 69 -13.78 1.96 -10.31
N HIS A 70 -12.50 1.63 -10.49
CA HIS A 70 -11.35 2.53 -10.47
C HIS A 70 -11.17 3.31 -9.16
N PRO A 71 -11.17 2.65 -7.99
CA PRO A 71 -11.12 3.33 -6.70
C PRO A 71 -9.79 4.09 -6.53
N THR A 72 -9.88 5.40 -6.33
CA THR A 72 -8.72 6.22 -5.93
C THR A 72 -8.42 6.08 -4.44
N MET A 73 -7.19 6.42 -4.03
CA MET A 73 -6.82 6.48 -2.61
C MET A 73 -7.76 7.38 -1.81
N PHE A 74 -8.19 8.49 -2.40
CA PHE A 74 -9.18 9.37 -1.79
C PHE A 74 -10.49 8.64 -1.45
N ILE A 75 -11.07 7.89 -2.39
CA ILE A 75 -12.32 7.13 -2.16
C ILE A 75 -12.12 6.03 -1.11
N LYS A 76 -10.98 5.34 -1.15
CA LYS A 76 -10.64 4.31 -0.14
C LYS A 76 -10.53 4.91 1.27
N THR A 77 -9.79 6.02 1.42
CA THR A 77 -9.65 6.76 2.68
C THR A 77 -10.99 7.31 3.17
N LEU A 78 -11.81 7.84 2.27
CA LEU A 78 -13.14 8.36 2.58
C LEU A 78 -14.05 7.28 3.17
N LEU A 79 -14.06 6.09 2.59
CA LEU A 79 -14.86 4.96 3.09
C LEU A 79 -14.36 4.44 4.44
N ILE A 80 -13.06 4.52 4.72
CA ILE A 80 -12.50 4.23 6.04
C ILE A 80 -12.97 5.26 7.07
N LEU A 81 -12.94 6.56 6.74
CA LEU A 81 -13.42 7.64 7.61
C LEU A 81 -14.91 7.52 7.93
N PHE A 82 -15.71 7.01 7.00
CA PHE A 82 -17.14 6.77 7.21
C PHE A 82 -17.48 5.37 7.77
N LYS A 83 -16.49 4.52 8.03
CA LYS A 83 -16.69 3.20 8.65
C LYS A 83 -17.51 3.23 9.97
N PRO A 84 -17.38 4.24 10.86
CA PRO A 84 -18.23 4.34 12.06
C PRO A 84 -19.71 4.62 11.76
N ILE A 85 -20.01 5.21 10.60
CA ILE A 85 -21.36 5.63 10.18
C ILE A 85 -21.99 4.55 9.29
N ILE A 86 -21.16 3.81 8.56
CA ILE A 86 -21.57 2.71 7.69
C ILE A 86 -21.86 1.47 8.55
N SER A 87 -23.07 0.93 8.45
CA SER A 87 -23.39 -0.32 9.15
C SER A 87 -22.49 -1.47 8.72
N PHE A 88 -22.08 -2.31 9.67
CA PHE A 88 -21.21 -3.47 9.41
C PHE A 88 -21.73 -4.37 8.27
N LYS A 89 -23.05 -4.62 8.25
CA LYS A 89 -23.72 -5.42 7.20
C LYS A 89 -23.62 -4.77 5.81
N PHE A 90 -23.69 -3.45 5.74
CA PHE A 90 -23.56 -2.73 4.47
C PHE A 90 -22.10 -2.65 4.02
N GLY A 91 -21.16 -2.43 4.94
CA GLY A 91 -19.73 -2.39 4.63
C GLY A 91 -19.22 -3.67 3.96
N ARG A 92 -19.73 -4.84 4.35
CA ARG A 92 -19.42 -6.14 3.71
C ARG A 92 -19.87 -6.27 2.25
N LYS A 93 -20.74 -5.38 1.78
CA LYS A 93 -21.27 -5.39 0.40
C LYS A 93 -20.45 -4.52 -0.55
N ILE A 94 -19.48 -3.76 -0.04
CA ILE A 94 -18.64 -2.85 -0.83
C ILE A 94 -17.48 -3.64 -1.44
N ASN A 95 -17.38 -3.61 -2.76
CA ASN A 95 -16.36 -4.28 -3.54
C ASN A 95 -15.59 -3.25 -4.38
N TYR A 96 -14.27 -3.37 -4.42
CA TYR A 96 -13.40 -2.52 -5.21
C TYR A 96 -13.00 -3.27 -6.48
N VAL A 97 -13.12 -2.60 -7.62
CA VAL A 97 -12.80 -3.16 -8.93
C VAL A 97 -11.80 -2.23 -9.60
N SER A 98 -10.61 -2.72 -9.89
CA SER A 98 -9.52 -1.90 -10.42
C SER A 98 -9.64 -1.68 -11.93
N TYR A 99 -10.29 -2.59 -12.65
CA TYR A 99 -10.46 -2.56 -14.11
C TYR A 99 -11.84 -3.01 -14.54
N LEU A 100 -12.31 -2.55 -15.71
CA LEU A 100 -13.57 -3.01 -16.27
C LEU A 100 -13.59 -4.52 -16.57
N SER A 101 -12.43 -5.14 -16.85
CA SER A 101 -12.34 -6.60 -17.05
C SER A 101 -12.66 -7.38 -15.78
N GLU A 102 -12.26 -6.89 -14.60
CA GLU A 102 -12.63 -7.54 -13.32
C GLU A 102 -14.13 -7.41 -13.03
N LEU A 103 -14.78 -6.37 -13.56
CA LEU A 103 -16.24 -6.21 -13.45
C LEU A 103 -16.96 -7.22 -14.35
N GLU A 104 -16.42 -7.53 -15.52
CA GLU A 104 -16.99 -8.48 -16.49
C GLU A 104 -17.14 -9.89 -15.92
N ASP A 105 -16.21 -10.31 -15.06
CA ASP A 105 -16.25 -11.61 -14.37
C ASP A 105 -17.45 -11.75 -13.42
N VAL A 106 -18.05 -10.63 -13.01
CA VAL A 106 -19.07 -10.58 -11.95
C VAL A 106 -20.39 -9.99 -12.45
N VAL A 107 -20.35 -9.17 -13.49
CA VAL A 107 -21.51 -8.52 -14.10
C VAL A 107 -21.33 -8.47 -15.62
N LYS A 108 -22.33 -8.93 -16.38
CA LYS A 108 -22.34 -8.84 -17.85
C LYS A 108 -22.32 -7.38 -18.30
N CYS A 109 -21.13 -6.85 -18.59
CA CYS A 109 -20.94 -5.44 -18.93
C CYS A 109 -21.59 -5.03 -20.25
N GLU A 110 -21.92 -5.99 -21.13
CA GLU A 110 -22.70 -5.80 -22.35
C GLU A 110 -24.09 -5.19 -22.09
N GLN A 111 -24.64 -5.43 -20.90
CA GLN A 111 -25.94 -4.89 -20.48
C GLN A 111 -25.81 -3.52 -19.77
N LEU A 112 -24.58 -3.04 -19.53
CA LEU A 112 -24.31 -1.80 -18.82
C LEU A 112 -24.00 -0.65 -19.78
N LEU A 113 -24.66 0.49 -19.56
CA LEU A 113 -24.31 1.76 -20.23
C LEU A 113 -23.07 2.38 -19.58
N ILE A 114 -21.88 1.84 -19.90
CA ILE A 114 -20.60 2.36 -19.39
C ILE A 114 -20.19 3.60 -20.20
N PRO A 115 -20.02 4.78 -19.56
CA PRO A 115 -19.65 6.01 -20.26
C PRO A 115 -18.31 5.90 -21.01
N ALA A 116 -18.20 6.51 -22.19
CA ALA A 116 -16.98 6.47 -23.02
C ALA A 116 -15.73 6.94 -22.27
N ARG A 117 -15.84 8.01 -21.47
CA ARG A 117 -14.73 8.52 -20.64
C ARG A 117 -14.20 7.50 -19.64
N VAL A 118 -15.07 6.64 -19.10
CA VAL A 118 -14.66 5.56 -18.18
C VAL A 118 -13.93 4.47 -18.93
N LYS A 119 -14.39 4.09 -20.13
CA LYS A 119 -13.71 3.13 -21.00
C LYS A 119 -12.34 3.64 -21.46
N GLU A 120 -12.24 4.92 -21.84
CA GLU A 120 -10.97 5.56 -22.21
C GLU A 120 -10.00 5.59 -21.02
N TYR A 121 -10.49 5.90 -19.83
CA TYR A 121 -9.68 5.91 -18.62
C TYR A 121 -9.22 4.50 -18.23
N ASP A 122 -10.11 3.51 -18.30
CA ASP A 122 -9.76 2.10 -18.14
C ASP A 122 -8.67 1.69 -19.13
N ASN A 123 -8.81 2.05 -20.41
CA ASN A 123 -7.82 1.81 -21.43
C ASN A 123 -6.50 2.52 -21.16
N LYS A 124 -6.50 3.74 -20.62
CA LYS A 124 -5.27 4.45 -20.21
C LYS A 124 -4.60 3.76 -19.03
N LEU A 125 -5.39 3.36 -18.03
CA LEU A 125 -4.90 2.63 -16.86
C LEU A 125 -4.32 1.27 -17.29
N ARG A 126 -5.03 0.56 -18.17
CA ARG A 126 -4.57 -0.69 -18.78
C ARG A 126 -3.43 -0.49 -19.77
N ALA A 127 -3.30 0.65 -20.43
CA ALA A 127 -2.16 0.95 -21.30
C ALA A 127 -0.92 1.32 -20.49
N SER A 128 -1.08 1.93 -19.31
CA SER A 128 0.01 2.04 -18.34
C SER A 128 0.41 0.70 -17.70
N LEU A 129 -0.45 -0.32 -17.81
CA LEU A 129 -0.23 -1.69 -17.33
C LEU A 129 0.05 -2.69 -18.46
N LYS A 130 -0.17 -2.32 -19.73
CA LYS A 130 0.13 -3.18 -20.87
C LYS A 130 1.63 -3.44 -20.74
N PRO A 131 2.06 -4.70 -20.65
CA PRO A 131 3.45 -4.99 -20.92
C PRO A 131 3.67 -4.44 -22.32
N ALA A 132 4.58 -3.48 -22.48
CA ALA A 132 5.31 -3.44 -23.73
C ALA A 132 5.73 -4.90 -23.96
N ALA A 133 5.33 -5.49 -25.09
CA ALA A 133 5.82 -6.79 -25.48
C ALA A 133 7.32 -6.78 -25.18
N GLN A 134 7.75 -7.55 -24.19
CA GLN A 134 9.12 -7.49 -23.69
C GLN A 134 10.00 -7.88 -24.88
N PRO A 135 10.89 -6.99 -25.37
CA PRO A 135 12.13 -7.51 -25.91
C PRO A 135 12.80 -8.28 -24.75
N PRO A 136 13.54 -9.36 -25.04
CA PRO A 136 14.23 -10.14 -24.02
C PRO A 136 15.01 -9.22 -23.09
N MET A 137 14.98 -9.55 -21.79
CA MET A 137 15.67 -8.88 -20.69
C MET A 137 16.73 -7.88 -21.15
N SER A 138 16.34 -6.61 -21.22
CA SER A 138 17.28 -5.52 -21.29
C SER A 138 17.34 -4.87 -19.90
N PRO A 139 18.51 -4.44 -19.41
CA PRO A 139 18.64 -3.66 -18.18
C PRO A 139 17.77 -2.40 -18.26
N PRO A 140 17.55 -1.66 -17.15
CA PRO A 140 16.73 -0.45 -17.16
C PRO A 140 17.10 0.47 -18.34
N ARG A 141 16.09 1.11 -18.95
CA ARG A 141 16.15 1.92 -20.20
C ARG A 141 17.16 3.07 -20.19
N SER A 142 17.86 3.24 -19.08
CA SER A 142 19.18 3.85 -18.96
C SER A 142 19.83 3.13 -17.77
N PRO A 143 21.13 2.79 -17.80
CA PRO A 143 21.80 2.23 -16.63
C PRO A 143 21.55 3.15 -15.43
N PRO A 144 21.31 2.60 -14.22
CA PRO A 144 21.12 3.42 -13.03
C PRO A 144 22.31 4.36 -12.94
N LEU A 145 22.07 5.63 -12.63
CA LEU A 145 23.16 6.60 -12.47
C LEU A 145 24.23 5.99 -11.54
N PRO A 146 25.52 6.32 -11.72
CA PRO A 146 26.60 5.67 -10.97
C PRO A 146 26.35 5.63 -9.46
N ASN A 147 25.75 6.70 -8.92
CA ASN A 147 25.45 6.85 -7.51
C ASN A 147 23.96 6.64 -7.15
N GLN A 148 23.13 6.18 -8.10
CA GLN A 148 21.73 5.94 -7.82
C GLN A 148 21.57 4.85 -6.76
N VAL A 149 20.71 5.11 -5.77
CA VAL A 149 20.45 4.20 -4.65
C VAL A 149 18.98 3.73 -4.65
N PHE A 150 18.04 4.64 -4.86
CA PHE A 150 16.61 4.30 -4.93
C PHE A 150 16.25 3.69 -6.28
N GLY A 151 15.40 2.65 -6.27
CA GLY A 151 15.03 1.94 -7.50
C GLY A 151 16.09 0.99 -8.05
N VAL A 152 17.10 0.64 -7.24
CA VAL A 152 18.24 -0.20 -7.67
C VAL A 152 18.17 -1.57 -6.97
N PRO A 153 18.42 -2.69 -7.68
CA PRO A 153 18.48 -4.01 -7.06
C PRO A 153 19.56 -4.09 -5.97
N LEU A 154 19.28 -4.81 -4.88
CA LEU A 154 20.22 -4.96 -3.75
C LEU A 154 21.58 -5.53 -4.18
N ALA A 155 21.58 -6.53 -5.06
CA ALA A 155 22.81 -7.12 -5.60
C ALA A 155 23.73 -6.07 -6.27
N LEU A 156 23.16 -5.12 -7.02
CA LEU A 156 23.92 -4.05 -7.66
C LEU A 156 24.40 -3.01 -6.64
N LEU A 157 23.62 -2.74 -5.59
CA LEU A 157 24.06 -1.85 -4.50
C LEU A 157 25.24 -2.45 -3.72
N ARG A 158 25.24 -3.78 -3.51
CA ARG A 158 26.37 -4.50 -2.91
C ARG A 158 27.62 -4.44 -3.78
N GLU A 159 27.49 -4.70 -5.08
CA GLU A 159 28.60 -4.63 -6.04
C GLU A 159 29.26 -3.24 -6.07
N ARG A 160 28.45 -2.18 -5.93
CA ARG A 160 28.92 -0.78 -5.87
C ARG A 160 29.49 -0.38 -4.51
N SER A 161 29.29 -1.19 -3.47
CA SER A 161 29.77 -0.91 -2.13
C SER A 161 31.28 -1.15 -2.05
N PRO A 162 32.10 -0.17 -1.62
CA PRO A 162 33.55 -0.35 -1.52
C PRO A 162 33.97 -1.56 -0.66
N ASP A 163 33.19 -1.85 0.37
CA ASP A 163 33.45 -2.92 1.34
C ASP A 163 32.67 -4.21 1.03
N GLY A 164 31.90 -4.24 -0.07
CA GLY A 164 31.05 -5.39 -0.43
C GLY A 164 29.89 -5.63 0.55
N ASP A 165 29.51 -4.60 1.32
CA ASP A 165 28.45 -4.69 2.31
C ASP A 165 27.11 -5.12 1.73
N ALA A 166 26.52 -6.17 2.33
CA ALA A 166 25.22 -6.69 1.95
C ALA A 166 24.04 -5.79 2.36
N VAL A 167 24.22 -4.92 3.36
CA VAL A 167 23.19 -3.96 3.83
C VAL A 167 23.40 -2.61 3.16
N PRO A 168 22.45 -2.07 2.37
CA PRO A 168 22.58 -0.78 1.71
C PRO A 168 22.81 0.40 2.66
N VAL A 169 23.55 1.41 2.21
CA VAL A 169 23.88 2.62 2.98
C VAL A 169 22.64 3.33 3.55
N VAL A 170 21.55 3.43 2.77
CA VAL A 170 20.30 4.06 3.24
C VAL A 170 19.72 3.34 4.45
N MET A 171 19.80 2.00 4.47
CA MET A 171 19.34 1.23 5.62
C MET A 171 20.24 1.45 6.84
N ARG A 172 21.57 1.44 6.66
CA ARG A 172 22.51 1.67 7.77
C ARG A 172 22.37 3.07 8.38
N ASP A 173 22.32 4.11 7.55
CA ASP A 173 22.20 5.49 8.02
C ASP A 173 20.88 5.73 8.77
N THR A 174 19.77 5.28 8.18
CA THR A 174 18.45 5.48 8.79
C THR A 174 18.27 4.64 10.06
N ILE A 175 18.66 3.36 10.05
CA ILE A 175 18.55 2.48 11.22
C ILE A 175 19.52 2.94 12.31
N GLY A 176 20.75 3.32 11.98
CA GLY A 176 21.71 3.86 12.94
C GLY A 176 21.17 5.11 13.65
N PHE A 177 20.70 6.09 12.87
CA PHE A 177 20.09 7.30 13.44
C PHE A 177 18.84 7.01 14.28
N LEU A 178 17.96 6.13 13.82
CA LEU A 178 16.73 5.78 14.55
C LEU A 178 16.99 4.93 15.79
N THR A 179 18.07 4.17 15.83
CA THR A 179 18.52 3.47 17.05
C THR A 179 18.96 4.47 18.10
N ASP A 180 19.67 5.53 17.68
CA ASP A 180 20.16 6.57 18.59
C ASP A 180 19.05 7.52 19.09
N GLN A 181 18.12 7.93 18.21
CA GLN A 181 17.17 9.03 18.50
C GLN A 181 15.69 8.68 18.28
N GLY A 182 15.38 7.50 17.71
CA GLY A 182 14.03 7.15 17.26
C GLY A 182 13.24 6.24 18.19
N LEU A 183 13.90 5.53 19.12
CA LEU A 183 13.27 4.44 19.89
C LEU A 183 12.15 4.90 20.85
N GLU A 184 12.21 6.13 21.35
CA GLU A 184 11.21 6.69 22.27
C GLU A 184 10.18 7.59 21.56
N ILE A 185 10.33 7.83 20.26
CA ILE A 185 9.48 8.77 19.53
C ILE A 185 8.10 8.16 19.27
N GLU A 186 7.06 8.80 19.83
CA GLU A 186 5.68 8.37 19.66
C GLU A 186 5.27 8.27 18.19
N GLY A 187 4.76 7.10 17.80
CA GLY A 187 4.28 6.83 16.45
C GLY A 187 5.40 6.80 15.40
N ILE A 188 6.63 6.48 15.78
CA ILE A 188 7.71 6.23 14.82
C ILE A 188 7.26 5.19 13.77
N PHE A 189 7.62 5.38 12.50
CA PHE A 189 7.06 4.66 11.34
C PHE A 189 5.57 4.85 11.02
N ARG A 190 4.72 5.27 11.96
CA ARG A 190 3.30 5.55 11.69
C ARG A 190 3.05 6.94 11.12
N ARG A 191 3.77 7.95 11.62
CA ARG A 191 3.61 9.34 11.19
C ARG A 191 4.23 9.61 9.82
N SER A 192 3.67 10.56 9.10
CA SER A 192 4.19 11.05 7.81
C SER A 192 5.26 12.12 8.04
N ALA A 193 6.19 12.23 7.09
CA ALA A 193 7.20 13.28 7.04
C ALA A 193 6.89 14.26 5.89
N ASN A 194 7.61 15.38 5.84
CA ASN A 194 7.49 16.36 4.77
C ASN A 194 7.90 15.74 3.42
N VAL A 195 6.98 15.72 2.45
CA VAL A 195 7.18 15.10 1.12
C VAL A 195 8.31 15.77 0.33
N THR A 196 8.52 17.08 0.50
CA THR A 196 9.61 17.80 -0.15
C THR A 196 10.96 17.37 0.41
N LEU A 197 11.10 17.30 1.74
CA LEU A 197 12.32 16.81 2.39
C LEU A 197 12.63 15.36 2.03
N VAL A 198 11.60 14.50 1.90
CA VAL A 198 11.77 13.12 1.44
C VAL A 198 12.41 13.09 0.06
N LYS A 199 11.93 13.90 -0.89
CA LYS A 199 12.49 13.98 -2.25
C LYS A 199 13.91 14.55 -2.25
N GLU A 200 14.19 15.54 -1.42
CA GLU A 200 15.53 16.11 -1.29
C GLU A 200 16.54 15.09 -0.75
N VAL A 201 16.17 14.31 0.27
CA VAL A 201 17.04 13.26 0.81
C VAL A 201 17.24 12.13 -0.20
N GLN A 202 16.20 11.72 -0.94
CA GLN A 202 16.36 10.76 -2.04
C GLN A 202 17.35 11.26 -3.10
N LEU A 203 17.25 12.55 -3.49
CA LEU A 203 18.16 13.15 -4.46
C LEU A 203 19.60 13.17 -3.94
N LYS A 204 19.81 13.52 -2.67
CA LYS A 204 21.14 13.48 -2.03
C LYS A 204 21.74 12.08 -2.12
N TYR A 205 21.01 11.05 -1.71
CA TYR A 205 21.47 9.66 -1.84
C TYR A 205 21.78 9.28 -3.29
N ASN A 206 20.88 9.58 -4.23
CA ASN A 206 21.06 9.25 -5.65
C ASN A 206 22.22 10.00 -6.34
N SER A 207 22.65 11.13 -5.77
CA SER A 207 23.84 11.86 -6.22
C SER A 207 25.14 11.38 -5.57
N GLY A 208 25.06 10.53 -4.53
CA GLY A 208 26.22 10.11 -3.72
C GLY A 208 26.62 11.14 -2.66
N ALA A 209 25.75 12.12 -2.37
CA ALA A 209 25.99 13.08 -1.30
C ALA A 209 25.74 12.42 0.06
N VAL A 210 26.52 12.82 1.06
CA VAL A 210 26.34 12.35 2.44
C VAL A 210 25.06 12.93 3.02
N VAL A 211 24.26 12.07 3.67
CA VAL A 211 23.04 12.45 4.36
C VAL A 211 23.28 12.35 5.87
N ASN A 212 23.17 13.48 6.56
CA ASN A 212 23.24 13.52 8.01
C ASN A 212 21.85 13.80 8.59
N PHE A 213 21.19 12.77 9.12
CA PHE A 213 19.87 12.93 9.72
C PHE A 213 19.88 13.75 11.02
N ARG A 214 21.03 13.87 11.71
CA ARG A 214 21.14 14.67 12.94
C ARG A 214 21.05 16.18 12.70
N GLU A 215 21.33 16.63 11.47
CA GLU A 215 21.17 18.03 11.05
C GLU A 215 19.73 18.34 10.64
N ILE A 216 18.86 17.33 10.53
CA ILE A 216 17.48 17.48 10.10
C ILE A 216 16.57 17.34 11.32
N GLU A 217 15.82 18.39 11.66
CA GLU A 217 14.93 18.44 12.82
C GLU A 217 13.64 17.59 12.69
N ASP A 218 13.66 16.49 11.92
CA ASP A 218 12.53 15.59 11.74
C ASP A 218 12.96 14.12 11.83
N VAL A 219 12.77 13.51 13.01
CA VAL A 219 13.09 12.09 13.24
C VAL A 219 12.21 11.16 12.39
N HIS A 220 10.98 11.56 12.08
CA HIS A 220 10.08 10.76 11.24
C HIS A 220 10.55 10.71 9.79
N LEU A 221 11.39 11.65 9.34
CA LEU A 221 11.96 11.65 8.00
C LEU A 221 12.79 10.39 7.75
N ALA A 222 13.71 10.03 8.65
CA ALA A 222 14.51 8.82 8.52
C ALA A 222 13.64 7.56 8.44
N ALA A 223 12.57 7.50 9.25
CA ALA A 223 11.61 6.39 9.24
C ALA A 223 10.83 6.30 7.92
N VAL A 224 10.45 7.44 7.32
CA VAL A 224 9.78 7.48 6.01
C VAL A 224 10.75 7.12 4.89
N ILE A 225 12.01 7.58 4.96
CA ILE A 225 13.05 7.25 3.98
C ILE A 225 13.34 5.76 3.97
N LEU A 226 13.51 5.12 5.14
CA LEU A 226 13.73 3.67 5.24
C LEU A 226 12.61 2.88 4.56
N LYS A 227 11.34 3.17 4.88
CA LYS A 227 10.19 2.51 4.24
C LYS A 227 10.11 2.78 2.75
N THR A 228 10.50 3.98 2.32
CA THR A 228 10.44 4.39 0.92
C THR A 228 11.51 3.68 0.11
N PHE A 229 12.72 3.52 0.65
CA PHE A 229 13.77 2.71 0.05
C PHE A 229 13.29 1.27 -0.20
N LEU A 230 12.73 0.62 0.83
CA LEU A 230 12.21 -0.74 0.72
C LEU A 230 11.12 -0.87 -0.35
N ARG A 231 10.16 0.07 -0.38
CA ARG A 231 9.06 0.08 -1.34
C ARG A 231 9.48 0.35 -2.79
N GLU A 232 10.55 1.09 -2.98
CA GLU A 232 11.05 1.46 -4.30
C GLU A 232 12.03 0.42 -4.87
N LEU A 233 12.36 -0.64 -4.13
CA LEU A 233 13.14 -1.75 -4.69
C LEU A 233 12.45 -2.32 -5.94
N PRO A 234 13.21 -2.70 -6.99
CA PRO A 234 12.63 -3.32 -8.19
C PRO A 234 11.90 -4.65 -7.91
N GLU A 235 12.33 -5.34 -6.87
CA GLU A 235 11.72 -6.56 -6.34
C GLU A 235 11.57 -6.41 -4.81
N PRO A 236 10.47 -6.88 -4.20
CA PRO A 236 10.31 -6.86 -2.75
C PRO A 236 11.47 -7.52 -2.02
N LEU A 237 11.75 -7.05 -0.80
CA LEU A 237 12.81 -7.61 0.04
C LEU A 237 12.62 -9.12 0.28
N LEU A 238 11.38 -9.57 0.39
CA LEU A 238 11.03 -11.00 0.54
C LEU A 238 10.97 -11.76 -0.79
N THR A 239 11.31 -11.13 -1.91
CA THR A 239 11.30 -11.66 -3.29
C THR A 239 9.92 -12.11 -3.81
N TYR A 240 9.76 -12.19 -5.12
CA TYR A 240 8.53 -12.77 -5.69
C TYR A 240 8.48 -14.30 -5.56
N GLN A 241 9.63 -14.95 -5.36
CA GLN A 241 9.71 -16.40 -5.21
C GLN A 241 8.92 -16.88 -3.99
N LEU A 242 9.02 -16.16 -2.87
CA LEU A 242 8.36 -16.53 -1.61
C LEU A 242 6.90 -16.04 -1.52
N TYR A 243 6.39 -15.35 -2.53
CA TYR A 243 5.10 -14.67 -2.44
C TYR A 243 3.96 -15.63 -2.08
N ASN A 244 3.86 -16.76 -2.77
CA ASN A 244 2.78 -17.74 -2.54
C ASN A 244 2.91 -18.40 -1.18
N ASP A 245 4.13 -18.73 -0.75
CA ASP A 245 4.37 -19.38 0.54
C ASP A 245 4.03 -18.44 1.70
N ILE A 246 4.38 -17.17 1.58
CA ILE A 246 4.06 -16.14 2.58
C ILE A 246 2.56 -15.86 2.65
N VAL A 247 1.88 -15.74 1.49
CA VAL A 247 0.42 -15.49 1.46
C VAL A 247 -0.36 -16.68 2.03
N ASN A 248 0.14 -17.91 1.85
CA ASN A 248 -0.47 -19.12 2.39
C ASN A 248 0.06 -19.51 3.78
N PHE A 249 0.97 -18.73 4.39
CA PHE A 249 1.61 -19.09 5.66
C PHE A 249 0.62 -19.39 6.80
N ASN A 250 -0.57 -18.78 6.77
CA ASN A 250 -1.63 -19.04 7.75
C ASN A 250 -2.17 -20.48 7.75
N SER A 251 -1.90 -21.27 6.70
CA SER A 251 -2.26 -22.70 6.68
C SER A 251 -1.24 -23.60 7.38
N VAL A 252 -0.07 -23.06 7.78
CA VAL A 252 0.95 -23.81 8.51
C VAL A 252 0.54 -23.95 9.97
N SER A 253 0.73 -25.17 10.51
CA SER A 253 0.43 -25.48 11.92
C SER A 253 1.26 -24.59 12.86
N SER A 254 0.70 -24.20 14.01
CA SER A 254 1.42 -23.33 14.96
C SER A 254 2.76 -23.91 15.42
N ASP A 255 2.85 -25.24 15.54
CA ASP A 255 4.05 -25.95 16.01
C ASP A 255 5.18 -25.90 14.95
N ASP A 256 4.83 -25.86 13.66
CA ASP A 256 5.78 -25.86 12.55
C ASP A 256 6.11 -24.45 12.02
N GLN A 257 5.40 -23.41 12.47
CA GLN A 257 5.51 -22.05 11.92
C GLN A 257 6.93 -21.49 11.98
N VAL A 258 7.66 -21.70 13.08
CA VAL A 258 9.03 -21.19 13.26
C VAL A 258 9.97 -21.87 12.26
N MET A 259 9.90 -23.19 12.14
CA MET A 259 10.75 -23.96 11.22
C MET A 259 10.45 -23.61 9.77
N ALA A 260 9.17 -23.54 9.38
CA ALA A 260 8.76 -23.14 8.04
C ALA A 260 9.23 -21.72 7.71
N MET A 261 9.09 -20.77 8.64
CA MET A 261 9.54 -19.40 8.45
C MET A 261 11.05 -19.31 8.31
N LYS A 262 11.81 -20.07 9.11
CA LYS A 262 13.27 -20.16 9.00
C LYS A 262 13.71 -20.66 7.63
N MET A 263 13.13 -21.76 7.14
CA MET A 263 13.41 -22.29 5.80
C MET A 263 13.12 -21.27 4.68
N LEU A 264 12.02 -20.53 4.79
CA LEU A 264 11.68 -19.48 3.81
C LEU A 264 12.72 -18.36 3.82
N VAL A 265 13.07 -17.85 5.01
CA VAL A 265 14.02 -16.75 5.15
C VAL A 265 15.43 -17.17 4.72
N GLU A 266 15.88 -18.38 5.07
CA GLU A 266 17.19 -18.91 4.67
C GLU A 266 17.32 -19.18 3.16
N SER A 267 16.20 -19.31 2.44
CA SER A 267 16.20 -19.45 0.98
C SER A 267 16.39 -18.13 0.23
N LEU A 268 16.38 -16.99 0.94
CA LEU A 268 16.59 -15.68 0.33
C LEU A 268 18.03 -15.51 -0.18
N PRO A 269 18.25 -14.70 -1.24
CA PRO A 269 19.58 -14.23 -1.60
C PRO A 269 20.28 -13.56 -0.42
N GLU A 270 21.61 -13.60 -0.39
CA GLU A 270 22.42 -13.15 0.75
C GLU A 270 22.15 -11.68 1.13
N GLU A 271 21.99 -10.80 0.13
CA GLU A 271 21.69 -9.39 0.33
C GLU A 271 20.32 -9.17 0.94
N ASN A 272 19.33 -9.94 0.48
CA ASN A 272 17.95 -9.92 0.96
C ASN A 272 17.89 -10.45 2.40
N TYR A 273 18.49 -11.61 2.67
CA TYR A 273 18.55 -12.21 4.00
C TYR A 273 19.23 -11.26 5.00
N THR A 274 20.39 -10.72 4.64
CA THR A 274 21.17 -9.87 5.54
C THR A 274 20.47 -8.54 5.80
N SER A 275 19.89 -7.93 4.77
CA SER A 275 19.09 -6.70 4.90
C SER A 275 17.82 -6.93 5.71
N LEU A 276 17.13 -8.06 5.50
CA LEU A 276 15.94 -8.43 6.27
C LEU A 276 16.29 -8.67 7.73
N ARG A 277 17.34 -9.43 8.04
CA ARG A 277 17.80 -9.66 9.41
C ARG A 277 18.11 -8.34 10.10
N TYR A 278 18.88 -7.46 9.44
CA TYR A 278 19.25 -6.15 9.97
C TYR A 278 18.02 -5.29 10.29
N LEU A 279 17.05 -5.26 9.37
CA LEU A 279 15.78 -4.55 9.57
C LEU A 279 14.96 -5.13 10.71
N ILE A 280 14.73 -6.45 10.73
CA ILE A 280 13.87 -7.11 11.73
C ILE A 280 14.47 -6.99 13.13
N THR A 281 15.80 -7.12 13.26
CA THR A 281 16.51 -6.91 14.53
C THR A 281 16.27 -5.51 15.08
N PHE A 282 16.35 -4.48 14.24
CA PHE A 282 16.06 -3.12 14.65
C PHE A 282 14.58 -2.91 14.98
N LEU A 283 13.65 -3.43 14.18
CA LEU A 283 12.21 -3.29 14.44
C LEU A 283 11.78 -3.96 15.75
N ALA A 284 12.44 -5.03 16.17
CA ALA A 284 12.21 -5.62 17.47
C ALA A 284 12.71 -4.75 18.64
N GLN A 285 13.77 -3.95 18.46
CA GLN A 285 14.17 -2.95 19.45
C GLN A 285 13.12 -1.83 19.55
N VAL A 286 12.53 -1.42 18.42
CA VAL A 286 11.44 -0.45 18.40
C VAL A 286 10.23 -0.99 19.16
N SER A 287 9.84 -2.25 18.95
CA SER A 287 8.68 -2.82 19.63
C SER A 287 8.93 -3.15 21.11
N ALA A 288 10.18 -3.45 21.50
CA ALA A 288 10.55 -3.55 22.90
C ALA A 288 10.31 -2.23 23.67
N ASN A 289 10.36 -1.08 22.99
CA ASN A 289 10.06 0.25 23.54
C ASN A 289 8.60 0.69 23.29
N SER A 290 7.71 -0.24 22.94
CA SER A 290 6.33 0.08 22.53
C SER A 290 5.45 0.70 23.63
N GLU A 291 5.83 0.56 24.90
CA GLU A 291 5.16 1.28 25.99
C GLU A 291 5.29 2.80 25.85
N VAL A 292 6.41 3.28 25.31
CA VAL A 292 6.67 4.71 25.08
C VAL A 292 6.25 5.10 23.67
N ASN A 293 6.85 4.49 22.64
CA ASN A 293 6.65 4.89 21.24
C ASN A 293 5.31 4.43 20.62
N LYS A 294 4.55 3.56 21.30
CA LYS A 294 3.24 3.00 20.90
C LYS A 294 3.26 2.08 19.68
N MET A 295 4.43 1.61 19.24
CA MET A 295 4.61 0.76 18.06
C MET A 295 4.87 -0.70 18.43
N THR A 296 3.81 -1.45 18.69
CA THR A 296 3.87 -2.91 18.89
C THR A 296 4.24 -3.67 17.61
N ASN A 297 4.60 -4.96 17.72
CA ASN A 297 4.83 -5.83 16.55
C ASN A 297 3.64 -5.83 15.58
N SER A 298 2.41 -5.80 16.08
CA SER A 298 1.21 -5.71 15.23
C SER A 298 1.13 -4.37 14.48
N ASN A 299 1.45 -3.24 15.15
CA ASN A 299 1.45 -1.93 14.51
C ASN A 299 2.56 -1.81 13.46
N LEU A 300 3.76 -2.30 13.77
CA LEU A 300 4.89 -2.33 12.84
C LEU A 300 4.59 -3.21 11.63
N ALA A 301 4.00 -4.38 11.83
CA ALA A 301 3.66 -5.30 10.74
C ALA A 301 2.68 -4.69 9.74
N VAL A 302 1.68 -3.92 10.20
CA VAL A 302 0.74 -3.21 9.31
C VAL A 302 1.47 -2.17 8.45
N VAL A 303 2.50 -1.52 8.99
CA VAL A 303 3.27 -0.50 8.28
C VAL A 303 4.31 -1.14 7.36
N PHE A 304 5.01 -2.17 7.80
CA PHE A 304 6.13 -2.77 7.07
C PHE A 304 5.73 -3.87 6.09
N GLY A 305 4.70 -4.66 6.37
CA GLY A 305 4.26 -5.75 5.49
C GLY A 305 4.15 -5.34 4.01
N PRO A 306 3.45 -4.23 3.68
CA PRO A 306 3.35 -3.73 2.31
C PRO A 306 4.67 -3.22 1.68
N ASN A 307 5.71 -2.97 2.48
CA ASN A 307 7.04 -2.58 2.00
C ASN A 307 8.02 -3.77 1.99
N LEU A 308 7.60 -4.94 2.48
CA LEU A 308 8.40 -6.17 2.48
C LEU A 308 7.99 -7.14 1.37
N LEU A 309 6.70 -7.14 1.01
CA LEU A 309 6.15 -7.98 -0.06
C LEU A 309 4.95 -7.32 -0.75
N TRP A 310 4.95 -7.37 -2.08
CA TRP A 310 3.83 -6.97 -2.93
C TRP A 310 3.76 -7.86 -4.18
N GLY A 311 2.63 -7.85 -4.89
CA GLY A 311 2.44 -8.63 -6.12
C GLY A 311 3.12 -7.99 -7.33
N ARG A 312 3.42 -8.77 -8.38
CA ARG A 312 4.17 -8.33 -9.58
C ARG A 312 3.58 -7.15 -10.34
N ASP A 313 2.28 -6.89 -10.19
CA ASP A 313 1.61 -5.74 -10.81
C ASP A 313 1.78 -4.44 -10.01
N ASN A 314 2.65 -4.42 -8.98
CA ASN A 314 2.75 -3.37 -7.95
C ASN A 314 1.41 -3.04 -7.26
N ALA A 315 0.38 -3.84 -7.51
CA ALA A 315 -0.91 -3.81 -6.87
C ALA A 315 -0.96 -4.96 -5.86
N MET A 316 -1.12 -4.62 -4.58
CA MET A 316 -1.43 -5.63 -3.59
C MET A 316 -2.89 -6.06 -3.74
N SER A 317 -3.12 -7.35 -3.95
CA SER A 317 -4.46 -7.91 -3.77
C SER A 317 -4.91 -7.66 -2.33
N LEU A 318 -6.12 -7.14 -2.16
CA LEU A 318 -6.73 -6.92 -0.83
C LEU A 318 -6.79 -8.22 0.00
N SER A 319 -6.83 -9.38 -0.65
CA SER A 319 -6.79 -10.69 0.01
C SER A 319 -5.41 -11.05 0.58
N ALA A 320 -4.32 -10.52 0.01
CA ALA A 320 -2.95 -10.84 0.41
C ALA A 320 -2.43 -9.96 1.56
N ILE A 321 -3.03 -8.79 1.78
CA ILE A 321 -2.57 -7.83 2.82
C ILE A 321 -2.62 -8.45 4.22
N GLY A 322 -3.72 -9.12 4.55
CA GLY A 322 -3.91 -9.76 5.85
C GLY A 322 -2.83 -10.81 6.14
N PRO A 323 -2.65 -11.81 5.25
CA PRO A 323 -1.58 -12.79 5.36
C PRO A 323 -0.17 -12.18 5.44
N ILE A 324 0.17 -11.21 4.59
CA ILE A 324 1.50 -10.58 4.59
C ILE A 324 1.78 -9.87 5.92
N ASN A 325 0.81 -9.12 6.44
CA ASN A 325 0.92 -8.47 7.74
C ASN A 325 1.04 -9.50 8.86
N ASN A 326 0.32 -10.62 8.78
CA ASN A 326 0.43 -11.67 9.79
C ASN A 326 1.81 -12.33 9.76
N PHE A 327 2.33 -12.67 8.58
CA PHE A 327 3.69 -13.21 8.42
C PHE A 327 4.74 -12.25 9.00
N THR A 328 4.64 -10.96 8.67
CA THR A 328 5.56 -9.92 9.17
C THR A 328 5.51 -9.81 10.69
N ARG A 329 4.31 -9.89 11.28
CA ARG A 329 4.14 -9.88 12.73
C ARG A 329 4.77 -11.12 13.36
N THR A 330 4.49 -12.32 12.85
CA THR A 330 5.05 -13.56 13.37
C THR A 330 6.57 -13.56 13.28
N LEU A 331 7.13 -13.02 12.20
CA LEU A 331 8.58 -12.84 12.03
C LEU A 331 9.18 -11.93 13.11
N LEU A 332 8.50 -10.84 13.47
CA LEU A 332 8.92 -9.96 14.58
C LEU A 332 8.78 -10.64 15.94
N ASP A 333 7.69 -11.39 16.17
CA ASP A 333 7.44 -12.12 17.41
C ASP A 333 8.50 -13.23 17.64
N GLN A 334 8.96 -13.89 16.56
CA GLN A 334 9.85 -15.06 16.60
C GLN A 334 11.27 -14.78 16.09
N GLN A 335 11.68 -13.52 15.96
CA GLN A 335 12.93 -13.16 15.29
C GLN A 335 14.18 -13.86 15.82
N HIS A 336 14.24 -14.09 17.14
CA HIS A 336 15.37 -14.70 17.84
C HIS A 336 15.51 -16.20 17.54
N LEU A 337 14.45 -16.85 17.07
CA LEU A 337 14.47 -18.26 16.65
C LEU A 337 14.67 -18.40 15.14
N VAL A 338 14.22 -17.41 14.36
CA VAL A 338 14.32 -17.42 12.90
C VAL A 338 15.70 -16.99 12.41
N PHE A 339 16.31 -15.98 13.03
CA PHE A 339 17.62 -15.42 12.64
C PHE A 339 18.77 -15.88 13.55
N THR A 340 18.83 -17.18 13.83
CA THR A 340 19.88 -17.81 14.65
C THR A 340 21.20 -17.98 13.92
#